data_AF-A0A830BZA0-F1
#
_entry.id   AF-A0A830BZA0-F1
#
_cell.length_a   1.000
_cell.length_b   1.000
_cell.length_c   1.000
_cell.angle_alpha   90.00
_cell.angle_beta   90.00
_cell.angle_gamma   90.00
#
_symmetry.space_group_name_H-M   'P 1'
#
loop_
_entity.id
_entity.type
_entity.pdbx_description
1 polymer ?
#
loop_
_entity_poly.entity_id
_entity_poly.type
_entity_poly.pdbx_seq_one_letter_code
_entity_poly.pdbx_strand_id
1 'polypeptide(L)' 'MAVLVEHMEGQRDLITHKSIWHLSDQAMKNVYTFYIMFTCWGCCFFGSAKDPFYDSEAYRKDGGDGTGHWV' A
#
# COMPACT_ATOMS: atom_id res chain seq x y z
N MET A 1 -15.72 -16.10 -15.42
CA MET A 1 -15.19 -15.37 -16.59
C MET A 1 -16.37 -14.64 -17.21
N ALA A 2 -16.29 -13.33 -17.37
CA ALA A 2 -17.34 -12.54 -18.01
C ALA A 2 -16.80 -11.97 -19.32
N VAL A 3 -17.59 -12.05 -20.38
CA VAL A 3 -17.24 -11.50 -21.71
C VAL A 3 -18.02 -10.21 -21.87
N LEU A 4 -17.29 -9.11 -22.06
CA LEU A 4 -17.86 -7.81 -22.41
C LEU A 4 -17.68 -7.63 -23.92
N VAL A 5 -18.79 -7.40 -24.61
CA VAL A 5 -18.82 -7.14 -26.05
C VAL A 5 -19.32 -5.73 -26.25
N GLU A 6 -18.46 -4.87 -26.78
CA GLU A 6 -18.84 -3.50 -27.17
C GLU A 6 -19.06 -3.45 -28.68
N HIS A 7 -20.26 -3.05 -29.09
CA HIS A 7 -20.63 -2.84 -30.49
C HIS A 7 -20.49 -1.35 -30.83
N MET A 8 -19.59 -1.02 -31.77
CA MET A 8 -19.49 0.32 -32.35
C MET A 8 -19.89 0.25 -33.83
N GLU A 9 -20.86 1.07 -34.24
CA GLU A 9 -21.33 1.12 -35.62
C GLU A 9 -20.18 1.41 -36.59
N GLY A 10 -19.98 0.51 -37.57
CA GLY A 10 -18.95 0.65 -38.61
C GLY A 10 -17.56 0.09 -38.26
N GLN A 11 -17.34 -0.43 -37.05
CA GLN A 11 -16.09 -1.08 -36.65
C GLN A 11 -16.29 -2.55 -36.25
N ARG A 12 -15.19 -3.33 -36.25
CA ARG A 12 -15.21 -4.71 -35.74
C ARG A 12 -15.47 -4.69 -34.23
N ASP A 13 -16.34 -5.58 -33.77
CA ASP A 13 -16.68 -5.75 -32.35
C ASP A 13 -15.43 -5.94 -31.49
N LEU A 14 -15.34 -5.18 -30.40
CA LEU A 14 -14.25 -5.31 -29.43
C LEU A 14 -14.69 -6.31 -28.36
N ILE A 15 -14.02 -7.48 -28.33
CA ILE A 15 -14.30 -8.53 -27.35
C ILE A 15 -13.27 -8.43 -26.22
N THR A 16 -13.72 -8.08 -25.02
CA THR A 16 -12.87 -8.05 -23.83
C THR A 16 -13.25 -9.16 -22.85
N HIS A 17 -12.25 -9.93 -22.42
CA HIS A 17 -12.42 -10.98 -21.41
C HIS A 17 -12.10 -10.43 -20.03
N LYS A 18 -13.11 -10.24 -19.18
CA LYS A 18 -12.92 -9.86 -17.79
C LYS A 18 -12.78 -11.12 -16.93
N SER A 19 -11.56 -11.40 -16.48
CA SER A 19 -11.32 -12.38 -15.41
C SER A 19 -11.39 -11.68 -14.05
N ILE A 20 -12.37 -12.05 -13.24
CA ILE A 20 -12.46 -11.61 -11.84
C ILE A 20 -11.95 -12.77 -10.98
N TRP A 21 -10.90 -12.52 -10.21
CA TRP A 21 -10.37 -13.46 -9.24
C TRP A 21 -11.03 -13.19 -7.89
N HIS A 22 -11.81 -14.15 -7.41
CA HIS A 22 -12.38 -14.12 -6.07
C HIS A 22 -11.54 -15.00 -5.15
N LEU A 23 -11.08 -14.46 -4.03
CA LEU A 23 -10.54 -15.27 -2.95
C LEU A 23 -11.69 -15.84 -2.13
N SER A 24 -11.49 -17.05 -1.61
CA SER A 24 -12.36 -17.57 -0.56
C SER A 24 -12.19 -16.73 0.71
N ASP A 25 -13.22 -16.73 1.58
CA ASP A 25 -13.17 -16.04 2.87
C ASP A 25 -11.95 -16.48 3.72
N GLN A 26 -11.65 -17.79 3.71
CA GLN A 26 -10.47 -18.32 4.39
C GLN A 26 -9.15 -17.80 3.80
N ALA A 27 -9.03 -17.76 2.47
CA ALA A 27 -7.82 -17.29 1.82
C ALA A 27 -7.60 -15.80 2.09
N MET A 28 -8.68 -15.00 2.04
CA MET A 28 -8.64 -13.58 2.35
C MET A 28 -8.19 -13.33 3.80
N LYS A 29 -8.77 -14.03 4.77
CA LYS A 29 -8.36 -13.95 6.19
C LYS A 29 -6.88 -14.26 6.36
N ASN A 30 -6.38 -15.34 5.76
CA ASN A 30 -4.98 -15.72 5.86
C ASN A 30 -4.03 -14.65 5.28
N VAL A 31 -4.38 -14.05 4.14
CA VAL A 31 -3.59 -12.96 3.53
C VAL A 31 -3.54 -11.75 4.46
N TYR A 32 -4.68 -11.31 5.00
CA TYR A 32 -4.71 -10.18 5.92
C TYR A 32 -3.98 -10.47 7.24
N THR A 33 -4.09 -11.69 7.77
CA THR A 33 -3.34 -12.10 8.96
C THR A 33 -1.82 -12.09 8.72
N PHE A 34 -1.35 -12.57 7.56
CA PHE A 34 0.07 -12.47 7.22
C PHE A 34 0.49 -11.01 7.06
N TYR A 35 -0.32 -10.21 6.37
CA TYR A 35 -0.05 -8.80 6.12
C TYR A 35 0.08 -7.99 7.43
N ILE A 36 -0.83 -8.19 8.39
CA ILE A 36 -0.77 -7.45 9.65
C ILE A 36 0.45 -7.84 10.50
N MET A 37 0.83 -9.11 10.52
CA MET A 37 2.03 -9.56 11.23
C MET A 37 3.30 -8.94 10.65
N PHE A 38 3.42 -8.92 9.32
CA PHE A 38 4.53 -8.26 8.64
C PHE A 38 4.52 -6.74 8.85
N THR A 39 3.34 -6.11 8.80
CA THR A 39 3.20 -4.66 8.97
C THR A 39 3.58 -4.23 10.38
N CYS A 40 3.04 -4.88 11.42
CA CYS A 40 3.37 -4.58 12.80
C CYS A 40 4.85 -4.81 13.10
N TRP A 41 5.42 -5.92 12.64
CA TRP A 41 6.86 -6.17 12.75
C TRP A 41 7.68 -5.07 12.04
N GLY A 42 7.29 -4.70 10.81
CA GLY A 42 7.95 -3.67 10.03
C GLY A 42 7.92 -2.31 10.73
N CYS A 43 6.78 -1.90 11.30
CA CYS A 43 6.67 -0.68 12.09
C CYS A 43 7.63 -0.67 13.28
N CYS A 44 7.76 -1.79 14.00
CA CYS A 44 8.71 -1.88 15.11
C CYS A 44 10.17 -1.88 14.65
N PHE A 45 10.47 -2.60 13.56
CA PHE A 45 11.83 -2.73 13.06
C PHE A 45 12.33 -1.41 12.45
N PHE A 46 11.59 -0.85 11.50
CA PHE A 46 11.97 0.41 10.86
C PHE A 46 11.82 1.61 11.79
N GLY A 47 10.82 1.61 12.69
CA GLY A 47 10.68 2.66 13.70
C GLY A 47 11.77 2.67 14.77
N SER A 48 12.53 1.57 14.93
CA SER A 48 13.70 1.51 15.82
C SER A 48 15.03 1.64 15.07
N ALA A 49 15.01 1.69 13.74
CA ALA A 49 16.19 2.00 12.96
C ALA A 49 16.58 3.48 13.14
N LYS A 50 17.87 3.79 13.02
CA LYS A 50 18.35 5.18 13.04
C LYS A 50 17.70 5.96 11.90
N ASP A 51 17.10 7.09 12.23
CA ASP A 51 16.56 8.02 11.25
C ASP A 51 17.61 9.10 10.95
N PRO A 52 18.15 9.19 9.72
CA PRO A 52 19.21 10.14 9.40
C PRO A 52 18.82 11.62 9.59
N PHE A 53 17.53 11.94 9.50
CA PHE A 53 17.03 13.30 9.60
C PHE A 53 16.66 13.66 11.04
N TYR A 54 15.78 12.88 11.67
CA TYR A 54 15.27 13.14 13.02
C TYR A 54 16.33 12.89 14.11
N ASP A 55 17.32 12.02 13.87
CA ASP A 55 18.47 11.85 14.76
C ASP A 55 19.62 12.82 14.46
N SER A 56 19.50 13.67 13.44
CA SER A 56 20.57 14.61 13.08
C SER A 56 20.77 15.69 14.15
N GLU A 57 22.03 16.14 14.33
CA GLU A 57 22.32 17.24 15.23
C GLU A 57 21.64 18.54 14.78
N ALA A 58 21.51 18.78 13.48
CA ALA A 58 20.84 19.97 12.95
C ALA A 58 19.38 20.01 13.41
N TYR A 59 18.62 18.95 13.14
CA TYR A 59 17.23 18.84 13.54
C TYR A 59 17.03 18.97 15.05
N ARG A 60 17.89 18.33 15.85
CA ARG A 60 17.79 18.40 17.32
C ARG A 60 18.22 19.74 17.91
N LYS A 61 19.21 20.42 17.31
CA LYS A 61 19.68 21.75 17.76
C LYS A 61 18.66 22.84 17.47
N ASP A 62 17.95 22.73 16.36
CA ASP A 62 16.91 23.68 15.94
C ASP A 62 15.57 23.45 16.68
N GLY A 63 15.58 22.64 17.75
CA GLY A 63 14.41 22.39 18.60
C GLY A 63 13.39 21.43 17.98
N GLY A 64 13.79 20.62 16.99
CA GLY A 64 12.91 19.71 16.28
C GLY A 64 12.16 18.74 17.21
N ASP A 65 10.84 18.92 17.29
CA ASP A 65 9.92 18.15 18.16
C ASP A 65 8.85 17.38 17.37
N GLY A 66 8.89 17.45 16.04
CA GLY A 66 7.97 16.77 15.13
C GLY A 66 6.68 17.54 14.87
N THR A 67 6.49 18.73 15.45
CA THR A 67 5.24 19.51 15.34
C THR A 67 5.22 20.50 14.18
N GLY A 68 6.33 20.66 13.45
CA GLY A 68 6.43 21.63 12.35
C GLY A 68 6.72 23.06 12.78
N HIS A 69 6.86 23.31 14.09
CA HIS A 69 7.20 24.61 14.67
C HIS A 69 8.67 24.65 15.08
N TRP A 70 9.57 24.51 14.10
CA TRP A 70 11.01 24.74 14.27
C TRP A 70 11.33 26.24 14.12
N VAL A 71 12.25 26.75 14.96
CA VAL A 71 12.69 28.16 14.98
C VAL A 71 13.81 28.39 13.98
#